data_AF-A0A9W4BQN9-F1
#
_entry.id   AF-A0A9W4BQN9-F1
#
_cell.length_a   1.000
_cell.length_b   1.000
_cell.length_c   1.000
_cell.angle_alpha   90.00
_cell.angle_beta   90.00
_cell.angle_gamma   90.00
#
_symmetry.space_group_name_H-M   'P 1'
#
loop_
_entity.id
_entity.type
_entity.pdbx_description
1 polymer ?
#
loop_
_entity_poly.entity_id
_entity_poly.type
_entity_poly.pdbx_seq_one_letter_code
_entity_poly.pdbx_strand_id
1 'polypeptide(L)'
;MSPAEPTTPALCRVALLVGEDFEIDYSLPAGVALIAVTEDLVARVNEVLRERGRPLLDPEQSYRLCRADAQPLDPQKTLDECGVLDGEQLWLLPAASAETYEPVTEMVSTAIARAANQLLATLTPDMGRKVASWLLAGVVGWACLILVNWWWSIGGTDAPYGWIGAASAWAMLVVLVAAARGLSKADAETAAGRERRAAGHALSWVALVPAAAAAAMSLPGTPGLWHLAAPLVAVIAGVIVLATIWGRHVVAVAAILTVSVFAFAASVVAASTWEVRPERVAVIALIAVIVAVTWATSTAVAASGVPTPLFPSVTNRGVFERLPGQPADTVSPVGPTGVATAEQVRAWVMRGNNTLTGMMIGLAVVTVVAARYAVVPGQPGGWRYTAFVGAVCVILVLRSRSFVDRYQSVTLMVAGVGAAAVAIGRYAASDATSLKVALICVAVTLVLAVMGLLSALVVPFREYTAPMRRFVEMIEYVLLLALLPWALWLLNLYPVIRNAVRHGI
;
A
#
# COMPACT_ATOMS: atom_id res chain seq x y z
N MET A 1 49.45 51.70 -22.55
CA MET A 1 48.07 51.44 -23.01
C MET A 1 48.04 50.06 -23.62
N SER A 2 47.52 49.08 -22.87
CA SER A 2 46.92 47.87 -23.44
C SER A 2 45.48 47.91 -22.94
N PRO A 3 44.46 47.89 -23.81
CA PRO A 3 43.08 47.85 -23.33
C PRO A 3 42.89 46.53 -22.57
N ALA A 4 42.38 46.61 -21.34
CA ALA A 4 41.93 45.43 -20.62
C ALA A 4 40.80 44.82 -21.44
N GLU A 5 40.93 43.54 -21.82
CA GLU A 5 39.83 42.79 -22.41
C GLU A 5 38.63 42.85 -21.46
N PRO A 6 37.41 43.11 -21.95
CA PRO A 6 36.22 43.03 -21.12
C PRO A 6 36.08 41.57 -20.65
N THR A 7 36.40 41.31 -19.38
CA THR A 7 36.14 40.02 -18.72
C THR A 7 34.64 39.77 -18.81
N THR A 8 34.26 38.85 -19.69
CA THR A 8 32.87 38.42 -19.83
C THR A 8 32.43 37.84 -18.49
N PRO A 9 31.32 38.30 -17.89
CA PRO A 9 30.89 37.79 -16.59
C PRO A 9 30.66 36.28 -16.70
N ALA A 10 31.17 35.52 -15.72
CA ALA A 10 30.88 34.09 -15.62
C ALA A 10 29.35 33.91 -15.58
N LEU A 11 28.82 33.02 -16.42
CA LEU A 11 27.39 32.75 -16.50
C LEU A 11 27.09 31.47 -15.73
N CYS A 12 26.01 31.49 -14.96
CA CYS A 12 25.41 30.33 -14.32
C CYS A 12 24.04 30.10 -14.96
N ARG A 13 23.82 28.91 -15.51
CA ARG A 13 22.52 28.49 -16.01
C ARG A 13 21.68 28.04 -14.83
N VAL A 14 20.52 28.64 -14.67
CA VAL A 14 19.55 28.28 -13.64
C VAL A 14 18.23 27.95 -14.29
N ALA A 15 17.49 27.03 -13.66
CA ALA A 15 16.12 26.76 -14.03
C ALA A 15 15.20 27.64 -13.17
N LEU A 16 14.60 28.66 -13.78
CA LEU A 16 13.78 29.66 -13.09
C LEU A 16 12.32 29.22 -13.06
N LEU A 17 11.79 28.96 -11.86
CA LEU A 17 10.38 28.72 -11.62
C LEU A 17 9.64 30.04 -11.39
N VAL A 18 8.60 30.28 -12.18
CA VAL A 18 7.81 31.50 -12.20
C VAL A 18 6.32 31.15 -12.07
N GLY A 19 5.69 31.59 -10.99
CA GLY A 19 4.30 31.21 -10.69
C GLY A 19 4.16 29.72 -10.35
N GLU A 20 2.99 29.12 -10.58
CA GLU A 20 2.71 27.75 -10.12
C GLU A 20 3.32 26.65 -11.01
N ASP A 21 3.33 26.85 -12.34
CA ASP A 21 3.63 25.77 -13.31
C ASP A 21 4.48 26.24 -14.52
N PHE A 22 5.41 27.19 -14.33
CA PHE A 22 6.23 27.67 -15.44
C PHE A 22 7.71 27.68 -15.11
N GLU A 23 8.49 27.00 -15.94
CA GLU A 23 9.94 26.88 -15.83
C GLU A 23 10.61 27.47 -17.06
N ILE A 24 11.64 28.29 -16.83
CA ILE A 24 12.43 28.95 -17.85
C ILE A 24 13.91 28.70 -17.56
N ASP A 25 14.61 28.04 -18.48
CA ASP A 25 16.07 27.99 -18.42
C ASP A 25 16.64 29.38 -18.74
N TYR A 26 17.38 29.93 -17.78
CA TYR A 26 17.97 31.26 -17.91
C TYR A 26 19.45 31.22 -17.57
N SER A 27 20.28 31.97 -18.29
CA SER A 27 21.69 32.16 -17.97
C SER A 27 21.87 33.51 -17.29
N LEU A 28 22.21 33.49 -16.01
CA LEU A 28 22.40 34.67 -15.18
C LEU A 28 23.90 34.95 -14.95
N PRO A 29 24.32 36.21 -14.87
CA PRO A 29 25.70 36.54 -14.53
C PRO A 29 25.98 36.21 -13.06
N ALA A 30 26.91 35.28 -12.85
CA ALA A 30 27.19 34.68 -11.54
C ALA A 30 27.88 35.64 -10.56
N GLY A 31 28.69 36.56 -11.08
CA GLY A 31 29.47 37.53 -10.31
C GLY A 31 28.83 38.92 -10.13
N VAL A 32 27.54 39.08 -10.47
CA VAL A 32 26.81 40.35 -10.29
C VAL A 32 25.86 40.22 -9.10
N ALA A 33 25.68 41.30 -8.34
CA ALA A 33 24.75 41.33 -7.22
C ALA A 33 23.32 41.01 -7.67
N LEU A 34 22.66 40.11 -6.94
CA LEU A 34 21.34 39.58 -7.25
C LEU A 34 20.28 40.66 -7.46
N ILE A 35 20.34 41.78 -6.75
CA ILE A 35 19.37 42.87 -6.89
C ILE A 35 19.31 43.44 -8.32
N ALA A 36 20.45 43.69 -8.95
CA ALA A 36 20.52 44.21 -10.32
C ALA A 36 20.09 43.16 -11.33
N VAL A 37 20.44 41.89 -11.08
CA VAL A 37 20.04 40.76 -11.93
C VAL A 37 18.53 40.54 -11.89
N THR A 38 17.91 40.69 -10.72
CA THR A 38 16.48 40.37 -10.53
C THR A 38 15.57 41.42 -11.17
N GLU A 39 15.93 42.72 -11.13
CA GLU A 39 15.16 43.78 -11.80
C GLU A 39 15.11 43.59 -13.31
N ASP A 40 16.26 43.33 -13.93
CA ASP A 40 16.35 43.04 -15.37
C ASP A 40 15.64 41.71 -15.74
N LEU A 41 15.70 40.72 -14.85
CA LEU A 41 15.11 39.41 -15.05
C LEU A 41 13.58 39.50 -15.12
N VAL A 42 12.93 40.27 -14.26
CA VAL A 42 11.45 40.41 -14.24
C VAL A 42 10.92 40.93 -15.58
N ALA A 43 11.53 41.98 -16.11
CA ALA A 43 11.14 42.55 -17.41
C ALA A 43 11.25 41.52 -18.54
N ARG A 44 12.32 40.71 -18.51
CA ARG A 44 12.62 39.73 -19.54
C ARG A 44 11.76 38.47 -19.43
N VAL A 45 11.48 38.02 -18.22
CA VAL A 45 10.52 36.95 -17.93
C VAL A 45 9.12 37.35 -18.40
N ASN A 46 8.72 38.60 -18.21
CA ASN A 46 7.43 39.12 -18.70
C ASN A 46 7.31 39.10 -20.24
N GLU A 47 8.40 39.27 -20.99
CA GLU A 47 8.38 39.10 -22.45
C GLU A 47 8.06 37.64 -22.82
N VAL A 48 8.77 36.70 -22.19
CA VAL A 48 8.57 35.25 -22.42
C VAL A 48 7.17 34.80 -22.00
N LEU A 49 6.65 35.32 -20.89
CA LEU A 49 5.28 35.03 -20.43
C LEU A 49 4.24 35.57 -21.41
N ARG A 50 4.46 36.75 -22.00
CA ARG A 50 3.57 37.35 -23.01
C ARG A 50 3.52 36.52 -24.28
N GLU A 51 4.68 36.09 -24.79
CA GLU A 51 4.76 35.22 -25.98
C GLU A 51 4.02 33.88 -25.77
N ARG A 52 3.99 33.38 -24.54
CA ARG A 52 3.32 32.12 -24.18
C ARG A 52 1.90 32.29 -23.64
N GLY A 53 1.34 33.50 -23.66
CA GLY A 53 -0.04 33.78 -23.23
C GLY A 53 -0.31 33.48 -21.76
N ARG A 54 0.71 33.63 -20.89
CA ARG A 54 0.63 33.40 -19.44
C ARG A 54 0.38 34.73 -18.70
N PRO A 55 -0.14 34.70 -17.46
CA PRO A 55 -0.28 35.91 -16.64
C PRO A 55 1.10 36.54 -16.40
N LEU A 56 1.18 37.86 -16.58
CA LEU A 56 2.39 38.64 -16.38
C LEU A 56 2.67 38.83 -14.87
N LEU A 57 3.95 38.95 -14.53
CA LEU A 57 4.40 39.40 -13.22
C LEU A 57 4.03 40.87 -13.03
N ASP A 58 3.58 41.20 -11.82
CA ASP A 58 3.12 42.53 -11.44
C ASP A 58 4.31 43.50 -11.35
N PRO A 59 4.39 44.53 -12.21
CA PRO A 59 5.52 45.46 -12.21
C PRO A 59 5.59 46.33 -10.95
N GLU A 60 4.51 46.43 -10.16
CA GLU A 60 4.51 47.17 -8.89
C GLU A 60 5.09 46.36 -7.72
N GLN A 61 5.26 45.04 -7.89
CA GLN A 61 5.81 44.15 -6.87
C GLN A 61 7.32 43.96 -7.04
N SER A 62 8.06 43.99 -5.94
CA SER A 62 9.45 43.54 -5.93
C SER A 62 9.52 42.03 -5.89
N TYR A 63 10.44 41.44 -6.65
CA TYR A 63 10.66 40.00 -6.70
C TYR A 63 12.01 39.65 -6.10
N ARG A 64 12.12 38.45 -5.52
CA ARG A 64 13.37 37.87 -5.03
C ARG A 64 13.57 36.47 -5.57
N LEU A 65 14.82 36.15 -5.88
CA LEU A 65 15.25 34.80 -6.19
C LEU A 65 15.33 34.01 -4.88
N CYS A 66 14.62 32.89 -4.84
CA CYS A 66 14.56 31.98 -3.69
C CYS A 66 15.07 30.60 -4.12
N ARG A 67 15.62 29.85 -3.18
CA ARG A 67 15.95 28.45 -3.40
C ARG A 67 14.68 27.59 -3.49
N ALA A 68 14.84 26.32 -3.85
CA ALA A 68 13.74 25.37 -3.99
C ALA A 68 12.90 25.17 -2.71
N ASP A 69 13.44 25.51 -1.53
CA ASP A 69 12.79 25.50 -0.23
C ASP A 69 12.08 26.83 0.12
N ALA A 70 11.96 27.74 -0.85
CA ALA A 70 11.43 29.09 -0.72
C ALA A 70 12.25 30.01 0.22
N GLN A 71 13.49 29.65 0.56
CA GLN A 71 14.38 30.56 1.28
C GLN A 71 14.90 31.65 0.33
N PRO A 72 14.69 32.96 0.61
CA PRO A 72 15.19 34.02 -0.25
C PRO A 72 16.71 34.09 -0.23
N LEU A 73 17.31 34.25 -1.41
CA LEU A 73 18.71 34.59 -1.55
C LEU A 73 18.94 36.05 -1.13
N ASP A 74 20.12 36.32 -0.60
CA ASP A 74 20.51 37.66 -0.17
C ASP A 74 20.69 38.56 -1.42
N PRO A 75 19.88 39.61 -1.59
CA PRO A 75 19.93 40.45 -2.80
C PRO A 75 21.25 41.22 -2.94
N GLN A 76 22.03 41.37 -1.88
CA GLN A 76 23.32 42.05 -1.90
C GLN A 76 24.47 41.16 -2.37
N LYS A 77 24.28 39.83 -2.34
CA LYS A 77 25.29 38.85 -2.73
C LYS A 77 25.19 38.48 -4.19
N THR A 78 26.26 37.90 -4.72
CA THR A 78 26.28 37.31 -6.04
C THR A 78 25.74 35.86 -6.01
N LEU A 79 25.46 35.26 -7.17
CA LEU A 79 25.03 33.85 -7.25
C LEU A 79 26.13 32.91 -6.75
N ASP A 80 27.40 33.22 -7.04
CA ASP A 80 28.56 32.45 -6.57
C ASP A 80 28.69 32.52 -5.04
N GLU A 81 28.50 33.69 -4.44
CA GLU A 81 28.53 33.88 -2.99
C GLU A 81 27.35 33.20 -2.27
N CYS A 82 26.21 33.09 -2.96
CA CYS A 82 25.06 32.31 -2.50
C CYS A 82 25.24 30.79 -2.71
N GLY A 83 26.33 30.36 -3.35
CA GLY A 83 26.61 28.95 -3.62
C GLY A 83 25.59 28.30 -4.55
N VAL A 84 25.10 29.05 -5.55
CA VAL A 84 24.20 28.53 -6.57
C VAL A 84 25.01 27.82 -7.65
N LEU A 85 24.70 26.54 -7.90
CA LEU A 85 25.39 25.72 -8.89
C LEU A 85 24.74 25.81 -10.28
N ASP A 86 25.52 25.50 -11.31
CA ASP A 86 25.03 25.42 -12.68
C ASP A 86 23.99 24.30 -12.81
N GLY A 87 22.81 24.66 -13.32
CA GLY A 87 21.61 23.81 -13.39
C GLY A 87 20.73 23.82 -12.14
N GLU A 88 21.03 24.62 -11.12
CA GLU A 88 20.20 24.71 -9.91
C GLU A 88 18.86 25.42 -10.20
N GLN A 89 17.80 24.94 -9.54
CA GLN A 89 16.45 25.45 -9.73
C GLN A 89 16.16 26.55 -8.69
N LEU A 90 15.74 27.73 -9.17
CA LEU A 90 15.45 28.90 -8.36
C LEU A 90 14.01 29.37 -8.60
N TRP A 91 13.35 29.83 -7.55
CA TRP A 91 12.02 30.42 -7.63
C TRP A 91 12.10 31.94 -7.71
N LEU A 92 11.31 32.55 -8.58
CA LEU A 92 11.08 33.99 -8.60
C LEU A 92 9.77 34.29 -7.86
N LEU A 93 9.86 34.69 -6.59
CA LEU A 93 8.71 34.95 -5.73
C LEU A 93 8.58 36.45 -5.43
N PRO A 94 7.36 36.98 -5.23
CA PRO A 94 7.17 38.32 -4.70
C PRO A 94 7.87 38.46 -3.34
N ALA A 95 8.56 39.57 -3.11
CA ALA A 95 9.34 39.81 -1.88
C ALA A 95 8.46 39.73 -0.62
N ALA A 96 7.21 40.18 -0.69
CA ALA A 96 6.23 40.06 0.39
C ALA A 96 5.90 38.60 0.75
N SER A 97 6.00 37.68 -0.22
CA SER A 97 5.83 36.23 0.00
C SER A 97 7.11 35.56 0.53
N ALA A 98 8.27 36.22 0.38
CA ALA A 98 9.57 35.72 0.81
C ALA A 98 9.94 36.18 2.23
N GLU A 99 9.25 37.17 2.79
CA GLU A 99 9.46 37.66 4.15
C GLU A 99 8.66 36.83 5.16
N THR A 100 9.37 36.07 5.98
CA THR A 100 8.77 35.33 7.11
C THR A 100 8.71 36.26 8.32
N TYR A 101 7.55 36.86 8.57
CA TYR A 101 7.30 37.64 9.80
C TYR A 101 7.02 36.69 10.96
N GLU A 102 7.94 36.63 11.93
CA GLU A 102 7.66 35.95 13.18
C GLU A 102 6.83 36.88 14.08
N PRO A 103 5.58 36.50 14.44
CA PRO A 103 4.72 37.37 15.24
C PRO A 103 5.30 37.51 16.65
N VAL A 104 5.72 38.73 17.01
CA VAL A 104 6.19 39.05 18.37
C VAL A 104 5.02 38.91 19.34
N THR A 105 5.04 37.88 20.19
CA THR A 105 4.07 37.70 21.27
C THR A 105 4.63 38.23 22.58
N GLU A 106 4.04 39.29 23.12
CA GLU A 106 4.53 39.96 24.35
C GLU A 106 4.31 39.15 25.63
N MET A 107 3.35 38.21 25.64
CA MET A 107 3.04 37.37 26.81
C MET A 107 3.35 35.90 26.53
N VAL A 108 4.06 35.26 27.46
CA VAL A 108 4.38 33.83 27.38
C VAL A 108 3.11 32.95 27.39
N SER A 109 2.05 33.37 28.09
CA SER A 109 0.78 32.64 28.11
C SER A 109 0.10 32.60 26.74
N THR A 110 0.12 33.70 26.00
CA THR A 110 -0.44 33.76 24.64
C THR A 110 0.47 33.04 23.64
N ALA A 111 1.79 33.12 23.82
CA ALA A 111 2.76 32.32 23.06
C ALA A 111 2.52 30.82 23.23
N ILE A 112 2.38 30.33 24.48
CA ILE A 112 2.09 28.92 24.79
C ILE A 112 0.72 28.53 24.25
N ALA A 113 -0.33 29.34 24.41
CA ALA A 113 -1.66 29.03 23.89
C ALA A 113 -1.66 28.94 22.34
N ARG A 114 -0.93 29.83 21.67
CA ARG A 114 -0.79 29.84 20.21
C ARG A 114 0.04 28.65 19.74
N ALA A 115 1.17 28.35 20.40
CA ALA A 115 1.98 27.17 20.12
C ALA A 115 1.19 25.88 20.36
N ALA A 116 0.40 25.80 21.44
CA ALA A 116 -0.46 24.65 21.72
C ALA A 116 -1.52 24.47 20.64
N ASN A 117 -2.19 25.54 20.18
CA ASN A 117 -3.15 25.46 19.08
C ASN A 117 -2.51 25.09 17.73
N GLN A 118 -1.23 25.39 17.52
CA GLN A 118 -0.49 25.02 16.31
C GLN A 118 0.01 23.57 16.36
N LEU A 119 0.49 23.12 17.53
CA LEU A 119 1.11 21.80 17.71
C LEU A 119 0.10 20.71 18.06
N LEU A 120 -1.00 21.05 18.73
CA LEU A 120 -2.00 20.10 19.20
C LEU A 120 -3.25 20.19 18.33
N ALA A 121 -3.53 19.11 17.61
CA ALA A 121 -4.77 18.99 16.86
C ALA A 121 -5.98 18.87 17.82
N THR A 122 -7.00 19.68 17.60
CA THR A 122 -8.28 19.55 18.29
C THR A 122 -9.14 18.45 17.67
N LEU A 123 -10.16 18.00 18.40
CA LEU A 123 -11.09 16.97 17.93
C LEU A 123 -11.89 17.48 16.73
N THR A 124 -11.52 17.02 15.55
CA THR A 124 -12.22 17.36 14.31
C THR A 124 -13.48 16.51 14.13
N PRO A 125 -14.51 17.04 13.44
CA PRO A 125 -15.69 16.25 13.07
C PRO A 125 -15.35 14.95 12.34
N ASP A 126 -14.31 14.96 11.50
CA ASP A 126 -13.82 13.78 10.79
C ASP A 126 -13.27 12.71 11.74
N MET A 127 -12.46 13.11 12.73
CA MET A 127 -11.95 12.19 13.75
C MET A 127 -13.09 11.63 14.59
N GLY A 128 -14.03 12.48 15.02
CA GLY A 128 -15.23 12.08 15.75
C GLY A 128 -16.07 11.04 14.98
N ARG A 129 -16.31 11.27 13.68
CA ARG A 129 -16.98 10.30 12.80
C ARG A 129 -16.20 8.99 12.74
N LYS A 130 -14.89 9.03 12.51
CA LYS A 130 -14.05 7.82 12.39
C LYS A 130 -14.16 6.99 13.65
N VAL A 131 -13.96 7.59 14.82
CA VAL A 131 -14.09 6.91 16.13
C VAL A 131 -15.48 6.32 16.32
N ALA A 132 -16.54 7.10 16.08
CA ALA A 132 -17.92 6.61 16.18
C ALA A 132 -18.19 5.43 15.22
N SER A 133 -17.64 5.48 14.01
CA SER A 133 -17.77 4.40 13.02
C SER A 133 -17.03 3.14 13.45
N TRP A 134 -15.83 3.25 14.02
CA TRP A 134 -15.08 2.12 14.58
C TRP A 134 -15.78 1.50 15.79
N LEU A 135 -16.30 2.33 16.69
CA LEU A 135 -17.09 1.88 17.84
C LEU A 135 -18.35 1.13 17.38
N LEU A 136 -19.07 1.68 16.41
CA LEU A 136 -20.24 1.02 15.82
C LEU A 136 -19.85 -0.31 15.17
N ALA A 137 -18.76 -0.36 14.40
CA ALA A 137 -18.25 -1.60 13.81
C ALA A 137 -17.96 -2.66 14.88
N GLY A 138 -17.33 -2.25 16.00
CA GLY A 138 -17.03 -3.12 17.13
C GLY A 138 -18.29 -3.65 17.81
N VAL A 139 -19.26 -2.79 18.11
CA VAL A 139 -20.51 -3.18 18.78
C VAL A 139 -21.36 -4.08 17.87
N VAL A 140 -21.49 -3.74 16.58
CA VAL A 140 -22.22 -4.57 15.59
C VAL A 140 -21.52 -5.92 15.41
N GLY A 141 -20.19 -5.92 15.32
CA GLY A 141 -19.41 -7.16 15.26
C GLY A 141 -19.59 -8.04 16.50
N TRP A 142 -19.58 -7.43 17.69
CA TRP A 142 -19.83 -8.15 18.93
C TRP A 142 -21.23 -8.75 18.99
N ALA A 143 -22.25 -7.99 18.57
CA ALA A 143 -23.63 -8.48 18.48
C ALA A 143 -23.74 -9.66 17.49
N CYS A 144 -23.11 -9.57 16.31
CA CYS A 144 -23.03 -10.68 15.37
C CYS A 144 -22.33 -11.91 15.95
N LEU A 145 -21.24 -11.74 16.69
CA LEU A 145 -20.52 -12.85 17.33
C LEU A 145 -21.39 -13.54 18.39
N ILE A 146 -22.11 -12.79 19.22
CA ILE A 146 -23.06 -13.35 20.18
C ILE A 146 -24.14 -14.17 19.45
N LEU A 147 -24.72 -13.62 18.38
CA LEU A 147 -25.75 -14.29 17.59
C LEU A 147 -25.23 -15.57 16.93
N VAL A 148 -24.06 -15.52 16.29
CA VAL A 148 -23.46 -16.68 15.62
C VAL A 148 -23.06 -17.75 16.64
N ASN A 149 -22.51 -17.36 17.80
CA ASN A 149 -22.17 -18.30 18.86
C ASN A 149 -23.42 -18.98 19.44
N TRP A 150 -24.48 -18.21 19.69
CA TRP A 150 -25.76 -18.75 20.11
C TRP A 150 -26.35 -19.71 19.06
N TRP A 151 -26.42 -19.29 17.79
CA TRP A 151 -26.89 -20.12 16.67
C TRP A 151 -26.08 -21.42 16.53
N TRP A 152 -24.76 -21.34 16.71
CA TRP A 152 -23.89 -22.51 16.71
C TRP A 152 -24.23 -23.46 17.87
N SER A 153 -24.45 -22.91 19.07
CA SER A 153 -24.71 -23.70 20.28
C SER A 153 -26.05 -24.45 20.28
N ILE A 154 -27.07 -23.91 19.61
CA ILE A 154 -28.39 -24.56 19.53
C ILE A 154 -28.47 -25.65 18.46
N GLY A 155 -27.45 -25.79 17.60
CA GLY A 155 -27.46 -26.77 16.50
C GLY A 155 -27.86 -26.18 15.14
N GLY A 156 -27.77 -24.86 14.99
CA GLY A 156 -27.94 -24.16 13.72
C GLY A 156 -29.38 -23.91 13.31
N THR A 157 -29.62 -23.84 12.00
CA THR A 157 -30.90 -23.40 11.43
C THR A 157 -32.00 -24.45 11.57
N ASP A 158 -31.62 -25.72 11.66
CA ASP A 158 -32.54 -26.85 11.82
C ASP A 158 -33.06 -26.97 13.27
N ALA A 159 -32.42 -26.29 14.22
CA ALA A 159 -32.87 -26.25 15.60
C ALA A 159 -34.14 -25.40 15.76
N PRO A 160 -34.99 -25.68 16.78
CA PRO A 160 -36.11 -24.81 17.10
C PRO A 160 -35.64 -23.37 17.27
N TYR A 161 -36.26 -22.43 16.55
CA TYR A 161 -35.92 -21.01 16.54
C TYR A 161 -34.56 -20.62 15.90
N GLY A 162 -33.87 -21.54 15.23
CA GLY A 162 -32.58 -21.26 14.55
C GLY A 162 -32.65 -20.15 13.50
N TRP A 163 -33.79 -20.01 12.82
CA TRP A 163 -34.04 -18.95 11.85
C TRP A 163 -33.99 -17.52 12.44
N ILE A 164 -34.20 -17.35 13.75
CA ILE A 164 -34.21 -16.04 14.42
C ILE A 164 -32.83 -15.39 14.33
N GLY A 165 -31.75 -16.17 14.43
CA GLY A 165 -30.38 -15.66 14.30
C GLY A 165 -30.14 -15.05 12.92
N ALA A 166 -30.50 -15.79 11.87
CA ALA A 166 -30.40 -15.32 10.48
C ALA A 166 -31.30 -14.10 10.23
N ALA A 167 -32.56 -14.13 10.66
CA ALA A 167 -33.51 -13.03 10.49
C ALA A 167 -33.02 -11.74 11.16
N SER A 168 -32.44 -11.86 12.36
CA SER A 168 -31.89 -10.74 13.13
C SER A 168 -30.66 -10.13 12.46
N ALA A 169 -29.76 -10.96 11.90
CA ALA A 169 -28.61 -10.48 11.12
C ALA A 169 -29.04 -9.81 9.80
N TRP A 170 -30.03 -10.36 9.09
CA TRP A 170 -30.61 -9.72 7.91
C TRP A 170 -31.30 -8.39 8.25
N ALA A 171 -32.05 -8.32 9.34
CA ALA A 171 -32.67 -7.07 9.79
C ALA A 171 -31.61 -6.00 10.10
N MET A 172 -30.53 -6.37 10.80
CA MET A 172 -29.42 -5.46 11.07
C MET A 172 -28.72 -4.99 9.78
N LEU A 173 -28.51 -5.88 8.82
CA LEU A 173 -27.98 -5.52 7.49
C LEU A 173 -28.89 -4.50 6.80
N VAL A 174 -30.20 -4.76 6.73
CA VAL A 174 -31.16 -3.87 6.08
C VAL A 174 -31.18 -2.49 6.74
N VAL A 175 -31.17 -2.43 8.08
CA VAL A 175 -31.13 -1.16 8.82
C VAL A 175 -29.86 -0.37 8.48
N LEU A 176 -28.69 -1.02 8.48
CA LEU A 176 -27.42 -0.35 8.17
C LEU A 176 -27.35 0.11 6.71
N VAL A 177 -27.82 -0.70 5.76
CA VAL A 177 -27.85 -0.34 4.33
C VAL A 177 -28.85 0.80 4.08
N ALA A 178 -30.03 0.76 4.71
CA ALA A 178 -31.01 1.83 4.61
C ALA A 178 -30.46 3.14 5.21
N ALA A 179 -29.81 3.08 6.37
CA ALA A 179 -29.15 4.23 6.98
C ALA A 179 -28.01 4.79 6.12
N ALA A 180 -27.14 3.90 5.58
CA ALA A 180 -26.08 4.29 4.66
C ALA A 180 -26.63 5.00 3.41
N ARG A 181 -27.71 4.45 2.83
CA ARG A 181 -28.36 5.02 1.65
C ARG A 181 -29.07 6.34 1.96
N GLY A 182 -29.72 6.47 3.12
CA GLY A 182 -30.31 7.73 3.59
C GLY A 182 -29.26 8.82 3.75
N LEU A 183 -28.13 8.51 4.39
CA LEU A 183 -27.02 9.44 4.58
C LEU A 183 -26.30 9.81 3.28
N SER A 184 -26.24 8.89 2.31
CA SER A 184 -25.64 9.16 0.99
C SER A 184 -26.39 10.23 0.18
N LYS A 185 -27.67 10.47 0.48
CA LYS A 185 -28.52 11.48 -0.17
C LYS A 185 -28.40 12.88 0.44
N ALA A 186 -27.63 13.05 1.53
CA ALA A 186 -27.40 14.37 2.11
C ALA A 186 -26.72 15.31 1.10
N ASP A 187 -26.88 16.62 1.22
CA ASP A 187 -26.33 17.60 0.27
C ASP A 187 -24.78 17.61 0.21
N ALA A 188 -24.15 17.81 -0.95
CA ALA A 188 -22.68 17.87 -1.10
C ALA A 188 -22.08 19.24 -0.81
N GLU A 189 -22.90 20.27 -0.97
CA GLU A 189 -22.44 21.65 -0.91
C GLU A 189 -22.23 22.07 0.55
N THR A 190 -23.05 21.55 1.46
CA THR A 190 -22.91 21.79 2.89
C THR A 190 -21.84 20.92 3.56
N ALA A 191 -21.08 21.50 4.50
CA ALA A 191 -20.08 20.77 5.30
C ALA A 191 -20.73 19.60 6.06
N ALA A 192 -21.88 19.84 6.68
CA ALA A 192 -22.64 18.81 7.39
C ALA A 192 -23.10 17.67 6.46
N GLY A 193 -23.47 17.97 5.21
CA GLY A 193 -23.88 16.97 4.25
C GLY A 193 -22.73 16.11 3.72
N ARG A 194 -21.53 16.68 3.52
CA ARG A 194 -20.30 15.91 3.25
C ARG A 194 -19.98 14.94 4.38
N GLU A 195 -20.07 15.41 5.61
CA GLU A 195 -19.80 14.61 6.80
C GLU A 195 -20.81 13.46 6.97
N ARG A 196 -22.10 13.72 6.65
CA ARG A 196 -23.15 12.70 6.59
C ARG A 196 -22.88 11.65 5.52
N ARG A 197 -22.51 12.04 4.30
CA ARG A 197 -22.13 11.08 3.26
C ARG A 197 -20.96 10.20 3.70
N ALA A 198 -19.92 10.81 4.27
CA ALA A 198 -18.76 10.11 4.85
C ALA A 198 -19.18 9.08 5.91
N ALA A 199 -20.16 9.39 6.77
CA ALA A 199 -20.73 8.43 7.69
C ALA A 199 -21.51 7.30 6.98
N GLY A 200 -22.27 7.62 5.92
CA GLY A 200 -22.95 6.63 5.09
C GLY A 200 -21.98 5.63 4.44
N HIS A 201 -20.82 6.11 3.97
CA HIS A 201 -19.74 5.23 3.49
C HIS A 201 -19.25 4.29 4.60
N ALA A 202 -18.99 4.79 5.80
CA ALA A 202 -18.54 3.98 6.92
C ALA A 202 -19.57 2.91 7.29
N LEU A 203 -20.87 3.27 7.36
CA LEU A 203 -21.95 2.32 7.59
C LEU A 203 -22.01 1.21 6.53
N SER A 204 -21.74 1.53 5.27
CA SER A 204 -21.73 0.54 4.19
C SER A 204 -20.62 -0.52 4.37
N TRP A 205 -19.48 -0.14 4.96
CA TRP A 205 -18.45 -1.09 5.36
C TRP A 205 -18.83 -1.91 6.59
N VAL A 206 -19.45 -1.28 7.61
CA VAL A 206 -19.94 -1.98 8.80
C VAL A 206 -21.01 -3.01 8.44
N ALA A 207 -21.84 -2.73 7.43
CA ALA A 207 -22.87 -3.63 6.93
C ALA A 207 -22.34 -4.99 6.42
N LEU A 208 -21.06 -5.08 6.03
CA LEU A 208 -20.44 -6.37 5.65
C LEU A 208 -20.46 -7.39 6.79
N VAL A 209 -20.40 -6.94 8.05
CA VAL A 209 -20.36 -7.80 9.23
C VAL A 209 -21.68 -8.56 9.43
N PRO A 210 -22.85 -7.91 9.52
CA PRO A 210 -24.12 -8.62 9.51
C PRO A 210 -24.40 -9.36 8.22
N ALA A 211 -23.92 -8.89 7.05
CA ALA A 211 -24.05 -9.66 5.81
C ALA A 211 -23.34 -11.02 5.89
N ALA A 212 -22.12 -11.05 6.43
CA ALA A 212 -21.37 -12.28 6.64
C ALA A 212 -22.10 -13.19 7.65
N ALA A 213 -22.51 -12.65 8.80
CA ALA A 213 -23.23 -13.42 9.82
C ALA A 213 -24.57 -13.97 9.28
N ALA A 214 -25.33 -13.16 8.54
CA ALA A 214 -26.57 -13.56 7.91
C ALA A 214 -26.33 -14.68 6.89
N ALA A 215 -25.32 -14.56 6.03
CA ALA A 215 -24.97 -15.58 5.05
C ALA A 215 -24.58 -16.90 5.72
N ALA A 216 -23.79 -16.87 6.79
CA ALA A 216 -23.42 -18.06 7.54
C ALA A 216 -24.65 -18.77 8.13
N MET A 217 -25.56 -18.03 8.76
CA MET A 217 -26.74 -18.60 9.45
C MET A 217 -27.91 -18.92 8.50
N SER A 218 -27.88 -18.45 7.26
CA SER A 218 -28.98 -18.70 6.30
C SER A 218 -28.89 -20.07 5.63
N LEU A 219 -27.74 -20.76 5.69
CA LEU A 219 -27.61 -22.09 5.11
C LEU A 219 -28.39 -23.11 5.97
N PRO A 220 -29.26 -23.94 5.38
CA PRO A 220 -29.92 -25.02 6.09
C PRO A 220 -28.88 -26.06 6.54
N GLY A 221 -29.21 -26.82 7.60
CA GLY A 221 -28.29 -27.80 8.16
C GLY A 221 -27.71 -27.41 9.52
N THR A 222 -27.08 -28.40 10.15
CA THR A 222 -26.28 -28.21 11.36
C THR A 222 -24.99 -27.43 11.04
N PRO A 223 -24.48 -26.62 11.99
CA PRO A 223 -23.30 -25.80 11.76
C PRO A 223 -22.09 -26.65 11.38
N GLY A 224 -21.58 -26.44 10.17
CA GLY A 224 -20.46 -27.19 9.61
C GLY A 224 -19.48 -26.30 8.87
N LEU A 225 -18.51 -26.94 8.21
CA LEU A 225 -17.44 -26.24 7.46
C LEU A 225 -17.99 -25.48 6.24
N TRP A 226 -19.11 -25.92 5.66
CA TRP A 226 -19.80 -25.21 4.58
C TRP A 226 -20.37 -23.85 5.04
N HIS A 227 -20.79 -23.73 6.30
CA HIS A 227 -21.26 -22.47 6.88
C HIS A 227 -20.12 -21.45 7.08
N LEU A 228 -18.85 -21.85 6.93
CA LEU A 228 -17.69 -20.94 6.87
C LEU A 228 -17.43 -20.41 5.45
N ALA A 229 -17.88 -21.10 4.40
CA ALA A 229 -17.68 -20.66 3.02
C ALA A 229 -18.68 -19.55 2.62
N ALA A 230 -19.93 -19.67 3.04
CA ALA A 230 -20.99 -18.68 2.78
C ALA A 230 -20.68 -17.23 3.22
N PRO A 231 -20.22 -16.95 4.47
CA PRO A 231 -19.85 -15.60 4.88
C PRO A 231 -18.72 -15.02 4.03
N LEU A 232 -17.79 -15.85 3.56
CA LEU A 232 -16.68 -15.39 2.71
C LEU A 232 -17.17 -14.96 1.34
N VAL A 233 -18.12 -15.68 0.74
CA VAL A 233 -18.77 -15.26 -0.51
C VAL A 233 -19.49 -13.93 -0.31
N ALA A 234 -20.23 -13.77 0.79
CA ALA A 234 -20.92 -12.52 1.11
C ALA A 234 -19.96 -11.34 1.29
N VAL A 235 -18.82 -11.56 1.97
CA VAL A 235 -17.77 -10.55 2.12
C VAL A 235 -17.12 -10.21 0.78
N ILE A 236 -16.77 -11.20 -0.05
CA ILE A 236 -16.18 -10.97 -1.38
C ILE A 236 -17.15 -10.15 -2.25
N ALA A 237 -18.40 -10.58 -2.36
CA ALA A 237 -19.42 -9.90 -3.14
C ALA A 237 -19.67 -8.47 -2.60
N GLY A 238 -19.82 -8.32 -1.29
CA GLY A 238 -20.01 -7.02 -0.65
C GLY A 238 -18.84 -6.07 -0.86
N VAL A 239 -17.60 -6.55 -0.75
CA VAL A 239 -16.40 -5.75 -1.02
C VAL A 239 -16.31 -5.34 -2.49
N ILE A 240 -16.63 -6.23 -3.43
CA ILE A 240 -16.68 -5.89 -4.86
C ILE A 240 -17.74 -4.81 -5.12
N VAL A 241 -18.94 -4.95 -4.54
CA VAL A 241 -20.01 -3.95 -4.66
C VAL A 241 -19.60 -2.60 -4.05
N LEU A 242 -18.93 -2.59 -2.89
CA LEU A 242 -18.43 -1.35 -2.29
C LEU A 242 -17.32 -0.73 -3.14
N ALA A 243 -16.44 -1.54 -3.74
CA ALA A 243 -15.38 -1.09 -4.62
C ALA A 243 -15.94 -0.44 -5.90
N THR A 244 -17.01 -1.00 -6.48
CA THR A 244 -17.65 -0.43 -7.69
C THR A 244 -18.47 0.82 -7.41
N ILE A 245 -19.18 0.88 -6.27
CA ILE A 245 -20.00 2.05 -5.91
C ILE A 245 -19.12 3.24 -5.51
N TRP A 246 -18.10 3.00 -4.69
CA TRP A 246 -17.37 4.09 -4.03
C TRP A 246 -15.99 4.37 -4.63
N GLY A 247 -15.36 3.40 -5.31
CA GLY A 247 -14.03 3.59 -5.92
C GLY A 247 -12.91 3.99 -4.96
N ARG A 248 -13.11 3.81 -3.64
CA ARG A 248 -12.24 4.31 -2.57
C ARG A 248 -11.80 3.18 -1.65
N HIS A 249 -10.71 3.38 -0.90
CA HIS A 249 -10.14 2.39 0.04
C HIS A 249 -9.59 1.12 -0.62
N VAL A 250 -8.90 1.27 -1.75
CA VAL A 250 -8.28 0.17 -2.53
C VAL A 250 -7.43 -0.77 -1.67
N VAL A 251 -6.71 -0.25 -0.67
CA VAL A 251 -5.92 -1.06 0.27
C VAL A 251 -6.80 -2.05 1.04
N ALA A 252 -7.90 -1.59 1.63
CA ALA A 252 -8.80 -2.44 2.41
C ALA A 252 -9.51 -3.48 1.53
N VAL A 253 -9.94 -3.05 0.33
CA VAL A 253 -10.55 -3.93 -0.69
C VAL A 253 -9.60 -5.07 -1.04
N ALA A 254 -8.36 -4.74 -1.44
CA ALA A 254 -7.38 -5.74 -1.84
C ALA A 254 -6.97 -6.67 -0.68
N ALA A 255 -6.84 -6.14 0.55
CA ALA A 255 -6.52 -6.94 1.72
C ALA A 255 -7.63 -7.94 2.06
N ILE A 256 -8.88 -7.48 2.14
CA ILE A 256 -10.02 -8.35 2.48
C ILE A 256 -10.22 -9.38 1.38
N LEU A 257 -10.19 -8.98 0.10
CA LEU A 257 -10.37 -9.90 -1.01
C LEU A 257 -9.29 -10.98 -1.04
N THR A 258 -8.03 -10.61 -0.76
CA THR A 258 -6.92 -11.57 -0.66
C THR A 258 -7.17 -12.57 0.48
N VAL A 259 -7.49 -12.12 1.69
CA VAL A 259 -7.78 -13.02 2.82
C VAL A 259 -8.98 -13.91 2.52
N SER A 260 -10.05 -13.33 1.98
CA SER A 260 -11.29 -14.06 1.70
C SER A 260 -11.12 -15.13 0.63
N VAL A 261 -10.31 -14.91 -0.41
CA VAL A 261 -10.03 -15.93 -1.45
C VAL A 261 -9.29 -17.13 -0.84
N PHE A 262 -8.25 -16.88 -0.03
CA PHE A 262 -7.52 -17.96 0.65
C PHE A 262 -8.39 -18.70 1.66
N ALA A 263 -9.15 -17.95 2.47
CA ALA A 263 -10.07 -18.53 3.44
C ALA A 263 -11.17 -19.34 2.74
N PHE A 264 -11.67 -18.87 1.60
CA PHE A 264 -12.73 -19.56 0.86
C PHE A 264 -12.21 -20.87 0.29
N ALA A 265 -11.04 -20.85 -0.35
CA ALA A 265 -10.38 -22.05 -0.85
C ALA A 265 -10.13 -23.06 0.29
N ALA A 266 -9.64 -22.60 1.45
CA ALA A 266 -9.42 -23.45 2.61
C ALA A 266 -10.73 -24.04 3.16
N SER A 267 -11.80 -23.25 3.27
CA SER A 267 -13.12 -23.71 3.70
C SER A 267 -13.72 -24.74 2.74
N VAL A 268 -13.59 -24.54 1.43
CA VAL A 268 -14.06 -25.49 0.42
C VAL A 268 -13.31 -26.82 0.52
N VAL A 269 -11.98 -26.80 0.67
CA VAL A 269 -11.18 -28.02 0.84
C VAL A 269 -11.56 -28.71 2.16
N ALA A 270 -11.68 -27.96 3.25
CA ALA A 270 -12.05 -28.51 4.55
C ALA A 270 -13.46 -29.12 4.55
N ALA A 271 -14.40 -28.53 3.80
CA ALA A 271 -15.77 -29.00 3.71
C ALA A 271 -15.98 -30.11 2.65
N SER A 272 -15.00 -30.30 1.76
CA SER A 272 -15.01 -31.37 0.76
C SER A 272 -14.94 -32.76 1.40
N THR A 273 -15.36 -33.79 0.67
CA THR A 273 -15.25 -35.20 1.10
C THR A 273 -13.80 -35.71 1.10
N TRP A 274 -12.85 -34.92 0.62
CA TRP A 274 -11.44 -35.27 0.65
C TRP A 274 -10.96 -35.06 2.08
N GLU A 275 -10.62 -36.15 2.77
CA GLU A 275 -10.05 -36.13 4.13
C GLU A 275 -8.63 -35.55 4.13
N VAL A 276 -8.50 -34.26 3.80
CA VAL A 276 -7.23 -33.55 3.72
C VAL A 276 -6.91 -32.98 5.10
N ARG A 277 -5.79 -33.43 5.64
CA ARG A 277 -5.27 -32.94 6.93
C ARG A 277 -5.00 -31.42 6.87
N PRO A 278 -5.35 -30.64 7.92
CA PRO A 278 -5.30 -29.17 7.88
C PRO A 278 -3.89 -28.62 7.62
N GLU A 279 -2.84 -29.30 8.08
CA GLU A 279 -1.45 -28.93 7.82
C GLU A 279 -1.08 -28.99 6.33
N ARG A 280 -1.72 -29.86 5.54
CA ARG A 280 -1.48 -29.93 4.08
C ARG A 280 -2.14 -28.76 3.37
N VAL A 281 -3.35 -28.38 3.78
CA VAL A 281 -4.04 -27.18 3.29
C VAL A 281 -3.20 -25.94 3.60
N ALA A 282 -2.63 -25.87 4.80
CA ALA A 282 -1.76 -24.79 5.21
C ALA A 282 -0.45 -24.73 4.41
N VAL A 283 0.18 -25.87 4.11
CA VAL A 283 1.36 -25.93 3.21
C VAL A 283 1.01 -25.40 1.82
N ILE A 284 -0.13 -25.80 1.25
CA ILE A 284 -0.59 -25.29 -0.06
C ILE A 284 -0.83 -23.77 0.01
N ALA A 285 -1.46 -23.28 1.08
CA ALA A 285 -1.69 -21.86 1.28
C ALA A 285 -0.36 -21.07 1.37
N LEU A 286 0.66 -21.58 2.06
CA LEU A 286 1.97 -20.93 2.14
C LEU A 286 2.69 -20.92 0.78
N ILE A 287 2.57 -21.97 -0.04
CA ILE A 287 3.11 -21.98 -1.41
C ILE A 287 2.37 -20.93 -2.25
N ALA A 288 1.04 -20.90 -2.18
CA ALA A 288 0.23 -19.93 -2.89
C ALA A 288 0.54 -18.49 -2.44
N VAL A 289 0.88 -18.25 -1.16
CA VAL A 289 1.41 -16.97 -0.70
C VAL A 289 2.73 -16.63 -1.41
N ILE A 290 3.70 -17.54 -1.47
CA ILE A 290 4.98 -17.28 -2.16
C ILE A 290 4.76 -16.97 -3.65
N VAL A 291 3.87 -17.71 -4.32
CA VAL A 291 3.49 -17.43 -5.70
C VAL A 291 2.83 -16.05 -5.80
N ALA A 292 1.87 -15.74 -4.95
CA ALA A 292 1.18 -14.45 -4.94
C ALA A 292 2.14 -13.27 -4.70
N VAL A 293 3.08 -13.38 -3.75
CA VAL A 293 4.14 -12.38 -3.53
C VAL A 293 5.05 -12.24 -4.75
N THR A 294 5.34 -13.35 -5.44
CA THR A 294 6.19 -13.34 -6.64
C THR A 294 5.54 -12.57 -7.79
N TRP A 295 4.22 -12.70 -7.96
CA TRP A 295 3.45 -12.05 -9.02
C TRP A 295 2.78 -10.74 -8.59
N ALA A 296 3.01 -10.29 -7.35
CA ALA A 296 2.27 -9.19 -6.74
C ALA A 296 2.43 -7.87 -7.52
N THR A 297 3.64 -7.54 -7.94
CA THR A 297 3.91 -6.32 -8.74
C THR A 297 3.19 -6.35 -10.07
N SER A 298 3.20 -7.49 -10.77
CA SER A 298 2.46 -7.68 -12.03
C SER A 298 0.94 -7.52 -11.82
N THR A 299 0.39 -8.08 -10.74
CA THR A 299 -1.04 -7.90 -10.42
C THR A 299 -1.38 -6.46 -10.05
N ALA A 300 -0.48 -5.75 -9.38
CA ALA A 300 -0.66 -4.35 -9.02
C ALA A 300 -0.59 -3.42 -10.23
N VAL A 301 0.30 -3.69 -11.19
CA VAL A 301 0.37 -2.99 -12.48
C VAL A 301 -0.88 -3.25 -13.30
N ALA A 302 -1.36 -4.50 -13.35
CA ALA A 302 -2.64 -4.80 -14.02
C ALA A 302 -3.82 -4.06 -13.35
N ALA A 303 -3.85 -3.99 -12.02
CA ALA A 303 -4.90 -3.32 -11.26
C ALA A 303 -4.81 -1.79 -11.27
N SER A 304 -3.66 -1.21 -11.60
CA SER A 304 -3.47 0.24 -11.69
C SER A 304 -4.22 0.84 -12.89
N GLY A 305 -4.48 0.04 -13.93
CA GLY A 305 -5.08 0.49 -15.18
C GLY A 305 -4.14 1.32 -16.04
N VAL A 306 -2.83 1.25 -15.80
CA VAL A 306 -1.84 1.92 -16.65
C VAL A 306 -1.92 1.33 -18.07
N PRO A 307 -1.90 2.16 -19.13
CA PRO A 307 -1.88 1.66 -20.50
C PRO A 307 -0.67 0.75 -20.70
N THR A 308 -0.88 -0.41 -21.32
CA THR A 308 0.20 -1.32 -21.68
C THR A 308 1.11 -0.63 -22.70
N PRO A 309 2.45 -0.69 -22.54
CA PRO A 309 3.35 -0.15 -23.54
C PRO A 309 3.10 -0.84 -24.89
N LEU A 310 2.81 -0.05 -25.92
CA LEU A 310 2.67 -0.55 -27.28
C LEU A 310 4.07 -0.82 -27.82
N PHE A 311 4.45 -2.10 -27.87
CA PHE A 311 5.65 -2.49 -28.60
C PHE A 311 5.31 -2.58 -30.09
N PRO A 312 6.05 -1.88 -30.96
CA PRO A 312 5.80 -1.93 -32.40
C PRO A 312 5.96 -3.36 -32.89
N SER A 313 4.96 -3.88 -33.59
CA SER A 313 5.14 -5.14 -34.32
C SER A 313 6.13 -4.94 -35.48
N VAL A 314 6.63 -6.04 -36.07
CA VAL A 314 7.49 -6.01 -37.27
C VAL A 314 6.88 -5.18 -38.43
N THR A 315 5.56 -4.98 -38.43
CA THR A 315 4.83 -4.15 -39.41
C THR A 315 4.83 -2.65 -39.11
N ASN A 316 5.47 -2.19 -38.03
CA ASN A 316 5.53 -0.79 -37.57
C ASN A 316 4.16 -0.09 -37.36
N ARG A 317 3.07 -0.86 -37.35
CA ARG A 317 1.73 -0.37 -37.00
C ARG A 317 1.72 0.28 -35.61
N GLY A 318 1.22 1.51 -35.54
CA GLY A 318 1.15 2.29 -34.30
C GLY A 318 2.39 3.14 -33.98
N VAL A 319 3.48 3.01 -34.75
CA VAL A 319 4.63 3.95 -34.72
C VAL A 319 4.65 4.82 -35.94
N PHE A 320 4.32 4.23 -37.09
CA PHE A 320 4.28 4.93 -38.36
C PHE A 320 2.93 4.66 -39.02
N GLU A 321 2.15 5.72 -39.23
CA GLU A 321 0.89 5.64 -39.95
C GLU A 321 0.87 6.61 -41.13
N ARG A 322 0.07 6.26 -42.13
CA ARG A 322 -0.16 7.09 -43.31
C ARG A 322 -1.25 8.09 -42.97
N LEU A 323 -0.95 9.40 -43.08
CA LEU A 323 -1.99 10.41 -43.01
C LEU A 323 -2.97 10.25 -44.18
N PRO A 324 -4.29 10.42 -43.95
CA PRO A 324 -5.28 10.38 -45.03
C PRO A 324 -4.91 11.35 -46.16
N GLY A 325 -4.81 10.85 -47.39
CA GLY A 325 -4.48 11.65 -48.58
C GLY A 325 -3.00 11.77 -48.94
N GLN A 326 -2.08 11.15 -48.18
CA GLN A 326 -0.65 11.15 -48.50
C GLN A 326 -0.23 9.98 -49.44
N PRO A 327 0.85 10.14 -50.23
CA PRO A 327 1.38 9.11 -51.12
C PRO A 327 1.73 7.80 -50.40
N ALA A 328 1.76 6.70 -51.14
CA ALA A 328 1.87 5.36 -50.55
C ALA A 328 3.18 5.12 -49.78
N ASP A 329 4.26 5.79 -50.17
CA ASP A 329 5.60 5.73 -49.56
C ASP A 329 5.84 6.75 -48.45
N THR A 330 4.84 7.57 -48.11
CA THR A 330 4.98 8.57 -47.05
C THR A 330 4.41 8.03 -45.75
N VAL A 331 5.29 7.83 -44.76
CA VAL A 331 4.93 7.45 -43.40
C VAL A 331 5.27 8.58 -42.44
N SER A 332 4.34 8.87 -41.52
CA SER A 332 4.56 9.85 -40.46
C SER A 332 4.65 9.13 -39.12
N PRO A 333 5.57 9.54 -38.23
CA PRO A 333 5.60 9.02 -36.88
C PRO A 333 4.31 9.40 -36.17
N VAL A 334 3.58 8.40 -35.67
CA VAL A 334 2.48 8.59 -34.74
C VAL A 334 3.11 8.88 -33.39
N GLY A 335 2.97 10.11 -32.92
CA GLY A 335 3.37 10.47 -31.56
C GLY A 335 2.60 9.62 -30.54
N PRO A 336 3.16 9.36 -29.35
CA PRO A 336 2.43 8.70 -28.27
C PRO A 336 1.05 9.33 -28.10
N THR A 337 -0.01 8.53 -28.10
CA THR A 337 -1.39 9.01 -27.97
C THR A 337 -1.57 9.73 -26.62
N GLY A 338 -1.56 11.06 -26.64
CA GLY A 338 -1.73 11.91 -25.46
C GLY A 338 -0.59 11.78 -24.45
N VAL A 339 0.12 12.88 -24.17
CA VAL A 339 1.01 12.90 -23.00
C VAL A 339 0.13 12.76 -21.76
N ALA A 340 0.27 11.65 -21.03
CA ALA A 340 -0.46 11.45 -19.79
C ALA A 340 -0.16 12.60 -18.83
N THR A 341 -1.18 13.19 -18.23
CA THR A 341 -0.96 14.29 -17.28
C THR A 341 -0.30 13.78 -16.01
N ALA A 342 0.42 14.64 -15.29
CA ALA A 342 1.05 14.27 -14.03
C ALA A 342 0.04 13.70 -13.02
N GLU A 343 -1.21 14.21 -13.02
CA GLU A 343 -2.29 13.73 -12.17
C GLU A 343 -2.74 12.31 -12.55
N GLN A 344 -2.81 12.00 -13.84
CA GLN A 344 -3.16 10.67 -14.33
C GLN A 344 -2.10 9.65 -13.94
N VAL A 345 -0.81 9.98 -14.16
CA VAL A 345 0.31 9.15 -13.75
C VAL A 345 0.28 8.92 -12.25
N ARG A 346 0.09 9.98 -11.45
CA ARG A 346 -0.06 9.88 -10.00
C ARG A 346 -1.23 8.97 -9.61
N ALA A 347 -2.37 9.07 -10.27
CA ALA A 347 -3.53 8.23 -9.99
C ALA A 347 -3.25 6.75 -10.25
N TRP A 348 -2.60 6.40 -11.37
CA TRP A 348 -2.18 5.03 -11.66
C TRP A 348 -1.18 4.50 -10.63
N VAL A 349 -0.14 5.28 -10.31
CA VAL A 349 0.87 4.91 -9.31
C VAL A 349 0.20 4.66 -7.96
N MET A 350 -0.65 5.58 -7.49
CA MET A 350 -1.33 5.44 -6.21
C MET A 350 -2.30 4.25 -6.19
N ARG A 351 -3.02 3.99 -7.28
CA ARG A 351 -3.93 2.83 -7.38
C ARG A 351 -3.16 1.51 -7.35
N GLY A 352 -2.08 1.40 -8.12
CA GLY A 352 -1.21 0.23 -8.14
C GLY A 352 -0.58 -0.02 -6.77
N ASN A 353 0.03 1.02 -6.19
CA ASN A 353 0.68 0.94 -4.88
C ASN A 353 -0.31 0.55 -3.77
N ASN A 354 -1.50 1.16 -3.74
CA ASN A 354 -2.52 0.82 -2.75
C ASN A 354 -3.04 -0.62 -2.91
N THR A 355 -3.20 -1.10 -4.15
CA THR A 355 -3.60 -2.49 -4.40
C THR A 355 -2.54 -3.45 -3.90
N LEU A 356 -1.26 -3.16 -4.20
CA LEU A 356 -0.12 -3.97 -3.76
C LEU A 356 -0.01 -4.00 -2.24
N THR A 357 -0.13 -2.86 -1.57
CA THR A 357 -0.09 -2.76 -0.11
C THR A 357 -1.23 -3.55 0.53
N GLY A 358 -2.45 -3.45 0.00
CA GLY A 358 -3.57 -4.25 0.47
C GLY A 358 -3.35 -5.75 0.30
N MET A 359 -2.89 -6.18 -0.87
CA MET A 359 -2.55 -7.58 -1.14
C MET A 359 -1.46 -8.08 -0.18
N MET A 360 -0.42 -7.30 0.09
CA MET A 360 0.64 -7.68 1.05
C MET A 360 0.08 -7.83 2.48
N ILE A 361 -0.81 -6.94 2.92
CA ILE A 361 -1.49 -7.07 4.23
C ILE A 361 -2.31 -8.36 4.29
N GLY A 362 -3.06 -8.66 3.22
CA GLY A 362 -3.84 -9.88 3.16
C GLY A 362 -2.97 -11.14 3.18
N LEU A 363 -1.91 -11.18 2.38
CA LEU A 363 -0.95 -12.28 2.36
C LEU A 363 -0.21 -12.43 3.69
N ALA A 364 0.06 -11.34 4.40
CA ALA A 364 0.65 -11.38 5.74
C ALA A 364 -0.27 -12.09 6.73
N VAL A 365 -1.56 -11.74 6.75
CA VAL A 365 -2.58 -12.41 7.59
C VAL A 365 -2.66 -13.89 7.23
N VAL A 366 -2.75 -14.22 5.93
CA VAL A 366 -2.79 -15.62 5.46
C VAL A 366 -1.54 -16.39 5.90
N THR A 367 -0.35 -15.78 5.81
CA THR A 367 0.92 -16.41 6.24
C THR A 367 0.88 -16.77 7.72
N VAL A 368 0.47 -15.84 8.58
CA VAL A 368 0.43 -16.04 10.03
C VAL A 368 -0.57 -17.15 10.39
N VAL A 369 -1.76 -17.12 9.79
CA VAL A 369 -2.79 -18.15 10.03
C VAL A 369 -2.34 -19.51 9.48
N ALA A 370 -1.81 -19.57 8.26
CA ALA A 370 -1.34 -20.81 7.66
C ALA A 370 -0.13 -21.39 8.43
N ALA A 371 0.80 -20.56 8.90
CA ALA A 371 1.91 -20.99 9.74
C ALA A 371 1.42 -21.68 11.03
N ARG A 372 0.34 -21.18 11.65
CA ARG A 372 -0.29 -21.86 12.79
C ARG A 372 -0.72 -23.27 12.41
N TYR A 373 -1.49 -23.45 11.34
CA TYR A 373 -2.02 -24.76 10.97
C TYR A 373 -0.95 -25.71 10.41
N ALA A 374 0.07 -25.19 9.72
CA ALA A 374 1.15 -25.98 9.14
C ALA A 374 2.07 -26.58 10.22
N VAL A 375 2.31 -25.87 11.33
CA VAL A 375 3.17 -26.38 12.41
C VAL A 375 2.40 -27.37 13.27
N VAL A 376 2.89 -28.60 13.33
CA VAL A 376 2.28 -29.72 14.04
C VAL A 376 3.26 -30.35 15.02
N PRO A 377 3.43 -29.76 16.21
CA PRO A 377 4.35 -30.27 17.23
C PRO A 377 3.86 -31.63 17.78
N GLY A 378 4.80 -32.47 18.23
CA GLY A 378 4.51 -33.77 18.84
C GLY A 378 4.17 -34.91 17.86
N GLN A 379 3.94 -34.63 16.57
CA GLN A 379 3.69 -35.69 15.59
C GLN A 379 4.98 -36.25 14.96
N PRO A 380 5.04 -37.55 14.63
CA PRO A 380 6.16 -38.14 13.91
C PRO A 380 6.42 -37.41 12.59
N GLY A 381 7.61 -36.82 12.43
CA GLY A 381 7.97 -36.04 11.25
C GLY A 381 7.45 -34.59 11.23
N GLY A 382 6.82 -34.11 12.30
CA GLY A 382 6.32 -32.72 12.41
C GLY A 382 7.41 -31.65 12.24
N TRP A 383 8.66 -31.97 12.57
CA TRP A 383 9.82 -31.09 12.36
C TRP A 383 9.98 -30.65 10.88
N ARG A 384 9.54 -31.49 9.93
CA ARG A 384 9.63 -31.20 8.49
C ARG A 384 8.70 -30.05 8.09
N TYR A 385 7.53 -29.95 8.72
CA TYR A 385 6.60 -28.84 8.53
C TYR A 385 7.14 -27.57 9.17
N THR A 386 7.72 -27.66 10.35
CA THR A 386 8.36 -26.52 11.03
C THR A 386 9.54 -25.97 10.23
N ALA A 387 10.39 -26.85 9.69
CA ALA A 387 11.48 -26.45 8.81
C ALA A 387 10.98 -25.75 7.54
N PHE A 388 9.90 -26.26 6.93
CA PHE A 388 9.26 -25.63 5.78
C PHE A 388 8.70 -24.24 6.10
N VAL A 389 7.98 -24.09 7.23
CA VAL A 389 7.46 -22.79 7.68
C VAL A 389 8.62 -21.83 7.98
N GLY A 390 9.70 -22.31 8.60
CA GLY A 390 10.92 -21.52 8.83
C GLY A 390 11.54 -21.03 7.52
N ALA A 391 11.64 -21.88 6.51
CA ALA A 391 12.12 -21.50 5.18
C ALA A 391 11.22 -20.41 4.55
N VAL A 392 9.90 -20.56 4.62
CA VAL A 392 8.95 -19.53 4.15
C VAL A 392 9.16 -18.22 4.89
N CYS A 393 9.32 -18.24 6.22
CA CYS A 393 9.57 -17.02 7.01
C CYS A 393 10.84 -16.32 6.55
N VAL A 394 11.93 -17.07 6.34
CA VAL A 394 13.21 -16.52 5.84
C VAL A 394 13.03 -15.93 4.43
N ILE A 395 12.35 -16.63 3.52
CA ILE A 395 12.07 -16.12 2.17
C ILE A 395 11.32 -14.79 2.23
N LEU A 396 10.26 -14.70 3.05
CA LEU A 396 9.47 -13.47 3.19
C LEU A 396 10.30 -12.31 3.76
N VAL A 397 11.17 -12.58 4.74
CA VAL A 397 12.09 -11.59 5.30
C VAL A 397 13.10 -11.12 4.24
N LEU A 398 13.70 -12.03 3.47
CA LEU A 398 14.66 -11.68 2.42
C LEU A 398 14.00 -10.85 1.30
N ARG A 399 12.78 -11.24 0.94
CA ARG A 399 11.99 -10.63 -0.13
C ARG A 399 11.36 -9.30 0.26
N SER A 400 11.28 -8.96 1.54
CA SER A 400 10.85 -7.63 1.99
C SER A 400 11.67 -6.49 1.36
N ARG A 401 12.92 -6.78 0.94
CA ARG A 401 13.83 -5.82 0.30
C ARG A 401 13.52 -5.53 -1.17
N SER A 402 12.66 -6.31 -1.82
CA SER A 402 12.36 -6.14 -3.25
C SER A 402 11.30 -5.08 -3.55
N PHE A 403 10.61 -4.57 -2.53
CA PHE A 403 9.53 -3.60 -2.67
C PHE A 403 10.03 -2.16 -2.47
N VAL A 404 9.50 -1.24 -3.27
CA VAL A 404 9.86 0.18 -3.22
C VAL A 404 9.17 0.90 -2.07
N ASP A 405 7.89 0.60 -1.80
CA ASP A 405 7.14 1.23 -0.71
C ASP A 405 7.41 0.53 0.62
N ARG A 406 7.75 1.34 1.64
CA ARG A 406 8.04 0.90 3.01
C ARG A 406 6.91 0.06 3.61
N TYR A 407 5.64 0.37 3.31
CA TYR A 407 4.52 -0.36 3.89
C TYR A 407 4.53 -1.82 3.45
N GLN A 408 4.81 -2.09 2.16
CA GLN A 408 4.87 -3.45 1.60
C GLN A 408 6.04 -4.23 2.19
N SER A 409 7.22 -3.61 2.23
CA SER A 409 8.42 -4.20 2.83
C SER A 409 8.22 -4.55 4.30
N VAL A 410 7.71 -3.60 5.10
CA VAL A 410 7.46 -3.79 6.53
C VAL A 410 6.39 -4.85 6.76
N THR A 411 5.30 -4.84 5.98
CA THR A 411 4.24 -5.85 6.10
C THR A 411 4.77 -7.27 5.84
N LEU A 412 5.62 -7.46 4.83
CA LEU A 412 6.19 -8.78 4.54
C LEU A 412 7.20 -9.23 5.60
N MET A 413 8.00 -8.30 6.13
CA MET A 413 8.90 -8.54 7.26
C MET A 413 8.11 -8.98 8.51
N VAL A 414 7.05 -8.24 8.84
CA VAL A 414 6.14 -8.57 9.96
C VAL A 414 5.44 -9.91 9.73
N ALA A 415 5.08 -10.25 8.50
CA ALA A 415 4.51 -11.56 8.17
C ALA A 415 5.47 -12.71 8.47
N GLY A 416 6.73 -12.60 8.03
CA GLY A 416 7.75 -13.63 8.28
C GLY A 416 8.08 -13.79 9.76
N VAL A 417 8.32 -12.68 10.47
CA VAL A 417 8.60 -12.71 11.91
C VAL A 417 7.38 -13.16 12.72
N GLY A 418 6.19 -12.68 12.36
CA GLY A 418 4.92 -13.05 13.00
C GLY A 418 4.58 -14.53 12.81
N ALA A 419 4.81 -15.08 11.61
CA ALA A 419 4.66 -16.51 11.34
C ALA A 419 5.65 -17.36 12.16
N ALA A 420 6.91 -16.91 12.30
CA ALA A 420 7.89 -17.57 13.16
C ALA A 420 7.47 -17.52 14.65
N ALA A 421 6.97 -16.39 15.13
CA ALA A 421 6.46 -16.25 16.49
C ALA A 421 5.25 -17.17 16.75
N VAL A 422 4.32 -17.26 15.79
CA VAL A 422 3.18 -18.19 15.87
C VAL A 422 3.62 -19.65 15.86
N ALA A 423 4.64 -20.00 15.06
CA ALA A 423 5.24 -21.33 15.08
C ALA A 423 5.84 -21.67 16.45
N ILE A 424 6.60 -20.75 17.05
CA ILE A 424 7.17 -20.92 18.40
C ILE A 424 6.07 -21.06 19.44
N GLY A 425 5.05 -20.19 19.39
CA GLY A 425 3.89 -20.25 20.28
C GLY A 425 3.09 -21.54 20.15
N ARG A 426 3.05 -22.15 18.96
CA ARG A 426 2.44 -23.46 18.74
C ARG A 426 3.18 -24.57 19.49
N TYR A 427 4.52 -24.57 19.46
CA TYR A 427 5.33 -25.50 20.23
C TYR A 427 5.16 -25.31 21.74
N ALA A 428 5.21 -24.06 22.21
CA ALA A 428 4.99 -23.74 23.62
C ALA A 428 3.60 -24.18 24.10
N ALA A 429 2.56 -23.98 23.29
CA ALA A 429 1.19 -24.38 23.64
C ALA A 429 0.97 -25.90 23.60
N SER A 430 1.75 -26.65 22.81
CA SER A 430 1.58 -28.10 22.69
C SER A 430 2.08 -28.90 23.89
N ASP A 431 3.05 -28.36 24.61
CA ASP A 431 3.64 -28.97 25.80
C ASP A 431 3.79 -27.90 26.91
N ALA A 432 2.63 -27.36 27.33
CA ALA A 432 2.54 -26.18 28.17
C ALA A 432 3.11 -26.36 29.58
N THR A 433 3.29 -27.60 30.05
CA THR A 433 3.80 -27.93 31.39
C THR A 433 5.32 -28.19 31.39
N SER A 434 5.94 -28.34 30.22
CA SER A 434 7.36 -28.65 30.09
C SER A 434 8.23 -27.40 30.15
N LEU A 435 8.93 -27.23 31.27
CA LEU A 435 9.91 -26.15 31.46
C LEU A 435 10.98 -26.14 30.36
N LYS A 436 11.40 -27.32 29.88
CA LYS A 436 12.40 -27.44 28.82
C LYS A 436 11.91 -26.83 27.51
N VAL A 437 10.69 -27.15 27.08
CA VAL A 437 10.10 -26.61 25.85
C VAL A 437 9.89 -25.10 25.99
N ALA A 438 9.39 -24.64 27.14
CA ALA A 438 9.22 -23.23 27.42
C ALA A 438 10.55 -22.44 27.31
N LEU A 439 11.63 -22.92 27.94
CA LEU A 439 12.94 -22.27 27.89
C LEU A 439 13.51 -22.23 26.46
N ILE A 440 13.35 -23.29 25.67
CA ILE A 440 13.77 -23.30 24.26
C ILE A 440 12.98 -22.26 23.45
N CYS A 441 11.64 -22.21 23.61
CA CYS A 441 10.80 -21.24 22.91
C CYS A 441 11.17 -19.79 23.27
N VAL A 442 11.43 -19.50 24.55
CA VAL A 442 11.90 -18.18 25.01
C VAL A 442 13.27 -17.86 24.42
N ALA A 443 14.22 -18.80 24.47
CA ALA A 443 15.56 -18.60 23.93
C ALA A 443 15.53 -18.30 22.41
N VAL A 444 14.77 -19.08 21.63
CA VAL A 444 14.62 -18.85 20.18
C VAL A 444 13.96 -17.49 19.91
N THR A 445 12.95 -17.11 20.70
CA THR A 445 12.29 -15.79 20.57
C THR A 445 13.26 -14.65 20.84
N LEU A 446 14.08 -14.77 21.89
CA LEU A 446 15.11 -13.78 22.23
C LEU A 446 16.17 -13.68 21.13
N VAL A 447 16.61 -14.81 20.57
CA VAL A 447 17.54 -14.81 19.43
C VAL A 447 16.94 -14.08 18.23
N LEU A 448 15.68 -14.35 17.88
CA LEU A 448 15.00 -13.63 16.80
C LEU A 448 14.89 -12.12 17.08
N ALA A 449 14.56 -11.73 18.31
CA ALA A 449 14.47 -10.32 18.70
C ALA A 449 15.83 -9.61 18.62
N VAL A 450 16.89 -10.24 19.13
CA VAL A 450 18.26 -9.71 19.07
C VAL A 450 18.74 -9.61 17.62
N MET A 451 18.52 -10.64 16.81
CA MET A 451 18.87 -10.62 15.38
C MET A 451 18.12 -9.51 14.63
N GLY A 452 16.83 -9.32 14.91
CA GLY A 452 16.03 -8.24 14.35
C GLY A 452 16.57 -6.87 14.74
N LEU A 453 16.83 -6.64 16.03
CA LEU A 453 17.40 -5.39 16.53
C LEU A 453 18.78 -5.09 15.94
N LEU A 454 19.69 -6.08 15.94
CA LEU A 454 21.02 -5.94 15.34
C LEU A 454 20.92 -5.61 13.85
N SER A 455 20.02 -6.28 13.11
CA SER A 455 19.82 -5.97 11.69
C SER A 455 19.33 -4.53 11.48
N ALA A 456 18.37 -4.06 12.28
CA ALA A 456 17.85 -2.70 12.18
C ALA A 456 18.91 -1.63 12.52
N LEU A 457 19.80 -1.92 13.47
CA LEU A 457 20.85 -0.99 13.90
C LEU A 457 22.12 -1.03 13.02
N VAL A 458 22.35 -2.11 12.27
CA VAL A 458 23.59 -2.29 11.48
C VAL A 458 23.36 -2.09 9.98
N VAL A 459 22.23 -2.58 9.44
CA VAL A 459 21.96 -2.60 7.99
C VAL A 459 21.90 -1.19 7.38
N PRO A 460 21.21 -0.18 7.96
CA PRO A 460 21.09 1.14 7.33
C PRO A 460 22.41 1.92 7.26
N PHE A 461 23.37 1.62 8.13
CA PHE A 461 24.63 2.36 8.26
C PHE A 461 25.82 1.64 7.62
N ARG A 462 25.56 0.54 6.90
CA ARG A 462 26.58 -0.24 6.21
C ARG A 462 26.38 -0.14 4.70
N GLU A 463 27.41 0.30 4.00
CA GLU A 463 27.47 0.15 2.55
C GLU A 463 27.68 -1.33 2.23
N TYR A 464 26.70 -1.95 1.56
CA TYR A 464 26.83 -3.33 1.13
C TYR A 464 27.60 -3.41 -0.18
N THR A 465 28.69 -4.18 -0.17
CA THR A 465 29.40 -4.51 -1.41
C THR A 465 28.49 -5.34 -2.32
N ALA A 466 28.63 -5.16 -3.65
CA ALA A 466 27.85 -5.89 -4.64
C ALA A 466 27.87 -7.43 -4.46
N PRO A 467 29.01 -8.08 -4.09
CA PRO A 467 29.05 -9.51 -3.81
C PRO A 467 28.15 -9.93 -2.65
N MET A 468 28.09 -9.14 -1.57
CA MET A 468 27.26 -9.46 -0.40
C MET A 468 25.78 -9.41 -0.76
N ARG A 469 25.35 -8.39 -1.51
CA ARG A 469 23.97 -8.31 -2.00
C ARG A 469 23.61 -9.53 -2.84
N ARG A 470 24.49 -9.91 -3.76
CA ARG A 470 24.32 -11.07 -4.64
C ARG A 470 24.28 -12.40 -3.87
N PHE A 471 25.09 -12.53 -2.81
CA PHE A 471 25.08 -13.71 -1.94
C PHE A 471 23.73 -13.90 -1.25
N VAL A 472 23.13 -12.82 -0.73
CA VAL A 472 21.81 -12.90 -0.10
C VAL A 472 20.71 -13.22 -1.13
N GLU A 473 20.78 -12.66 -2.34
CA GLU A 473 19.89 -13.03 -3.45
C GLU A 473 20.01 -14.54 -3.78
N MET A 474 21.24 -15.07 -3.82
CA MET A 474 21.50 -16.50 -4.04
C MET A 474 20.85 -17.38 -2.96
N ILE A 475 20.95 -16.99 -1.68
CA ILE A 475 20.28 -17.72 -0.58
C ILE A 475 18.76 -17.75 -0.81
N GLU A 476 18.16 -16.62 -1.19
CA GLU A 476 16.72 -16.55 -1.49
C GLU A 476 16.35 -17.52 -2.62
N TYR A 477 17.12 -17.55 -3.71
CA TYR A 477 16.86 -18.45 -4.84
C TYR A 477 17.02 -19.92 -4.48
N VAL A 478 18.03 -20.28 -3.69
CA VAL A 478 18.22 -21.65 -3.21
C VAL A 478 17.05 -22.09 -2.34
N LEU A 479 16.58 -21.22 -1.44
CA LEU A 479 15.41 -21.51 -0.59
C LEU A 479 14.14 -21.67 -1.44
N LEU A 480 13.90 -20.79 -2.41
CA LEU A 480 12.75 -20.89 -3.32
C LEU A 480 12.79 -22.18 -4.15
N LEU A 481 13.96 -22.56 -4.67
CA LEU A 481 14.14 -23.79 -5.44
C LEU A 481 13.91 -25.03 -4.59
N ALA A 482 14.41 -25.05 -3.35
CA ALA A 482 14.23 -26.15 -2.41
C ALA A 482 12.79 -26.27 -1.88
N LEU A 483 12.03 -25.17 -1.88
CA LEU A 483 10.69 -25.10 -1.30
C LEU A 483 9.70 -26.05 -1.99
N LEU A 484 9.71 -26.08 -3.34
CA LEU A 484 8.75 -26.88 -4.10
C LEU A 484 8.95 -28.39 -3.92
N PRO A 485 10.17 -28.96 -4.05
CA PRO A 485 10.41 -30.37 -3.72
C PRO A 485 10.02 -30.71 -2.27
N TRP A 486 10.32 -29.82 -1.31
CA TRP A 486 9.98 -30.04 0.09
C TRP A 486 8.46 -30.05 0.31
N ALA A 487 7.72 -29.16 -0.36
CA ALA A 487 6.28 -29.15 -0.34
C ALA A 487 5.67 -30.46 -0.88
N LEU A 488 6.15 -30.95 -2.03
CA LEU A 488 5.69 -32.22 -2.61
C LEU A 488 5.91 -33.39 -1.65
N TRP A 489 6.99 -33.34 -0.86
CA TRP A 489 7.24 -34.32 0.19
C TRP A 489 6.23 -34.22 1.34
N LEU A 490 5.94 -33.01 1.84
CA LEU A 490 4.96 -32.79 2.91
C LEU A 490 3.53 -33.14 2.50
N LEU A 491 3.20 -32.97 1.22
CA LEU A 491 1.91 -33.36 0.66
C LEU A 491 1.81 -34.87 0.39
N ASN A 492 2.89 -35.62 0.63
CA ASN A 492 3.00 -37.07 0.39
C ASN A 492 2.77 -37.46 -1.08
N LEU A 493 3.13 -36.59 -2.03
CA LEU A 493 2.96 -36.82 -3.46
C LEU A 493 3.99 -37.81 -4.02
N TYR A 494 5.23 -37.82 -3.51
CA TYR A 494 6.27 -38.74 -4.00
C TYR A 494 5.88 -40.22 -3.90
N PRO A 495 5.36 -40.72 -2.76
CA PRO A 495 4.90 -42.11 -2.69
C PRO A 495 3.71 -42.39 -3.60
N VAL A 496 2.79 -41.42 -3.78
CA VAL A 496 1.65 -41.55 -4.70
C VAL A 496 2.13 -41.71 -6.14
N ILE A 497 3.02 -40.84 -6.60
CA ILE A 497 3.59 -40.91 -7.97
C ILE A 497 4.35 -42.22 -8.15
N ARG A 498 5.18 -42.60 -7.18
CA ARG A 498 5.95 -43.86 -7.24
C ARG A 498 5.05 -45.09 -7.33
N ASN A 499 3.95 -45.10 -6.59
CA ASN A 499 3.02 -46.22 -6.56
C ASN A 499 2.07 -46.23 -7.77
N ALA A 500 1.68 -45.06 -8.28
CA ALA A 500 0.92 -44.92 -9.52
C ALA A 500 1.70 -45.46 -10.72
N VAL A 501 2.99 -45.11 -10.83
CA VAL A 501 3.90 -45.64 -11.87
C VAL A 501 4.08 -47.17 -11.75
N ARG A 502 3.98 -47.74 -10.55
CA ARG A 502 4.07 -49.21 -10.34
C ARG A 502 2.79 -49.98 -10.65
N HIS A 503 1.64 -49.33 -10.67
CA HIS A 503 0.34 -49.98 -10.87
C HIS A 503 -0.36 -49.61 -12.19
N GLY A 504 0.36 -48.99 -13.14
CA GLY A 504 -0.11 -48.82 -14.50
C GLY A 504 -1.45 -48.08 -14.57
N ILE A 505 -1.43 -46.82 -14.14
CA ILE A 505 -2.25 -45.80 -14.82
C ILE A 505 -1.38 -45.17 -15.90
#